data_AF-A0A9X6XE91-F1
#
_entry.id   AF-A0A9X6XE91-F1
#
_cell.length_a   1.000
_cell.length_b   1.000
_cell.length_c   1.000
_cell.angle_alpha   90.00
_cell.angle_beta   90.00
_cell.angle_gamma   90.00
#
_symmetry.space_group_name_H-M   'P 1'
#
loop_
_entity.id
_entity.type
_entity.pdbx_description
1 polymer ?
#
loop_
_entity_poly.entity_id
_entity_poly.type
_entity_poly.pdbx_seq_one_letter_code
_entity_poly.pdbx_strand_id
1 'polypeptide(L)' 'MYVGRDLSELSMTPKTQWKDSELEYYHHSFQQITGYLNIEGSTMQKEIIKEIESRGGLHRNEADWTSGTRPTID' A
#
# COMPACT_ATOMS: atom_id res chain seq x y z
N MET A 1 -0.95 5.52 12.37
CA MET A 1 0.11 4.49 12.34
C MET A 1 -0.48 3.32 11.58
N TYR A 2 0.19 2.82 10.54
CA TYR A 2 -0.31 1.67 9.78
C TYR A 2 -0.48 0.47 10.72
N VAL A 3 -1.64 -0.18 10.67
CA VAL A 3 -1.94 -1.38 11.46
C VAL A 3 -2.12 -2.52 10.46
N GLY A 4 -1.04 -3.23 10.18
CA GLY A 4 -0.98 -4.32 9.23
C GLY A 4 0.34 -5.08 9.32
N ARG A 5 0.49 -6.10 8.46
CA ARG A 5 1.71 -6.92 8.39
C ARG A 5 2.86 -6.10 7.83
N ASP A 6 4.07 -6.33 8.32
CA ASP A 6 5.25 -5.63 7.80
C ASP A 6 5.60 -6.09 6.37
N LEU A 7 6.31 -5.25 5.62
CA LEU A 7 6.74 -5.59 4.26
C LEU A 7 7.57 -6.88 4.25
N SER A 8 8.36 -7.11 5.30
CA SER A 8 9.15 -8.33 5.46
C SER A 8 8.28 -9.58 5.52
N GLU A 9 7.17 -9.54 6.27
CA GLU A 9 6.21 -10.65 6.37
C GLU A 9 5.42 -10.84 5.07
N LEU A 10 5.06 -9.72 4.44
CA LEU A 10 4.33 -9.68 3.19
C LEU A 10 5.20 -10.11 1.99
N SER A 11 6.53 -9.94 2.07
CA SER A 11 7.46 -10.37 1.03
C SER A 11 7.39 -11.87 0.77
N MET A 12 7.22 -12.65 1.85
CA MET A 12 7.07 -14.11 1.83
C MET A 12 5.64 -14.57 1.51
N THR A 13 4.68 -13.65 1.49
CA THR A 13 3.27 -13.95 1.21
C THR A 13 2.95 -13.60 -0.25
N PRO A 14 2.22 -14.45 -0.99
CA PRO A 14 1.76 -14.11 -2.33
C PRO A 14 0.81 -12.91 -2.30
N LYS A 15 0.88 -12.05 -3.32
CA LYS A 15 0.18 -10.76 -3.37
C LYS A 15 -1.34 -10.92 -3.44
N THR A 16 -1.80 -12.06 -3.93
CA THR A 16 -3.20 -12.52 -3.89
C THR A 16 -3.76 -12.68 -2.48
N GLN A 17 -2.93 -12.86 -1.46
CA GLN A 17 -3.34 -12.96 -0.05
C GLN A 17 -3.12 -11.66 0.73
N TRP A 18 -2.69 -10.59 0.05
CA TRP A 18 -2.61 -9.27 0.67
C TRP A 18 -4.01 -8.70 0.79
N LYS A 19 -4.26 -7.97 1.88
CA LYS A 19 -5.52 -7.23 2.04
C LYS A 19 -5.44 -5.94 1.22
N ASP A 20 -6.60 -5.43 0.80
CA ASP A 20 -6.67 -4.22 -0.02
C ASP A 20 -6.05 -3.00 0.70
N SER A 21 -6.22 -2.90 2.02
CA SER A 21 -5.59 -1.85 2.84
C SER A 21 -4.05 -1.93 2.86
N GLU A 22 -3.48 -3.15 2.75
CA GLU A 22 -2.04 -3.35 2.69
C GLU A 22 -1.52 -2.98 1.29
N LEU A 23 -2.23 -3.40 0.23
CA LEU A 23 -1.92 -3.04 -1.15
C LEU A 23 -1.95 -1.51 -1.34
N GLU A 24 -2.97 -0.84 -0.83
CA GLU A 24 -3.11 0.62 -0.91
C GLU A 24 -1.97 1.34 -0.17
N TYR A 25 -1.69 0.93 1.07
CA TYR A 25 -0.63 1.52 1.89
C TYR A 25 0.74 1.41 1.23
N TYR A 26 1.10 0.21 0.75
CA TYR A 26 2.39 0.00 0.10
C TYR A 26 2.43 0.62 -1.29
N HIS A 27 1.34 0.59 -2.05
CA HIS A 27 1.26 1.30 -3.33
C HIS A 27 1.56 2.80 -3.15
N HIS A 28 0.92 3.45 -2.18
CA HIS A 28 1.17 4.85 -1.87
C HIS A 28 2.60 5.10 -1.38
N SER A 29 3.11 4.25 -0.49
CA SER A 29 4.48 4.35 0.02
C SER A 29 5.51 4.22 -1.09
N PHE A 30 5.38 3.22 -1.96
CA PHE A 30 6.26 3.01 -3.12
C PHE A 30 6.15 4.15 -4.14
N GLN A 31 4.97 4.74 -4.35
CA GLN A 31 4.81 5.93 -5.19
C GLN A 31 5.64 7.12 -4.70
N GLN A 32 5.68 7.36 -3.38
CA GLN A 32 6.45 8.48 -2.82
C GLN A 32 7.97 8.29 -2.98
N ILE A 33 8.45 7.04 -2.92
CA ILE A 33 9.88 6.73 -3.00
C ILE A 33 10.33 6.20 -4.35
N THR A 34 9.45 6.21 -5.38
CA THR A 34 9.71 5.59 -6.70
C THR A 34 11.04 6.01 -7.32
N GLY A 35 11.44 7.28 -7.16
CA GLY A 35 12.71 7.80 -7.70
C GLY A 35 13.97 7.26 -7.00
N TYR A 36 13.81 6.64 -5.84
CA TYR A 36 14.89 6.08 -5.01
C TYR A 36 14.87 4.55 -4.96
N LEU A 37 13.90 3.91 -5.62
CA LEU A 37 13.80 2.47 -5.64
C LEU A 37 14.88 1.86 -6.53
N ASN A 38 15.46 0.76 -6.05
CA ASN A 38 16.27 -0.12 -6.87
C ASN A 38 15.38 -0.97 -7.81
N ILE A 39 16.00 -1.85 -8.59
CA ILE A 39 15.32 -2.72 -9.55
C ILE A 39 14.31 -3.65 -8.84
N GLU A 40 14.67 -4.15 -7.65
CA GLU A 40 13.81 -5.05 -6.87
C GLU A 40 12.56 -4.32 -6.34
N GLY A 41 12.73 -3.14 -5.75
CA GLY A 41 11.64 -2.30 -5.28
C GLY A 41 10.73 -1.84 -6.41
N SER A 42 11.30 -1.49 -7.56
CA SER A 42 10.54 -1.15 -8.77
C SER A 42 9.73 -2.34 -9.30
N THR A 43 10.27 -3.55 -9.21
CA THR A 43 9.56 -4.77 -9.58
C THR A 43 8.42 -5.05 -8.61
N MET A 44 8.66 -4.93 -7.31
CA MET A 44 7.64 -5.11 -6.27
C MET A 44 6.49 -4.13 -6.43
N GLN A 45 6.77 -2.86 -6.72
CA GLN A 45 5.76 -1.84 -6.99
C GLN A 45 4.88 -2.22 -8.20
N LYS A 46 5.48 -2.72 -9.28
CA LYS A 46 4.74 -3.18 -10.46
C LYS A 46 3.83 -4.37 -10.14
N GLU A 47 4.29 -5.32 -9.35
CA GLU A 47 3.48 -6.47 -8.93
C GLU A 47 2.30 -6.05 -8.05
N ILE A 48 2.50 -5.08 -7.14
CA ILE A 48 1.43 -4.48 -6.34
C ILE A 48 0.38 -3.80 -7.25
N ILE A 49 0.83 -3.03 -8.25
CA ILE A 49 -0.07 -2.39 -9.22
C ILE A 49 -0.88 -3.42 -10.00
N LYS A 50 -0.24 -4.48 -10.51
CA LYS A 50 -0.93 -5.55 -11.23
C LYS A 50 -1.97 -6.26 -10.36
N GLU A 51 -1.64 -6.53 -9.11
CA GLU A 51 -2.57 -7.15 -8.17
C GLU A 51 -3.79 -6.25 -7.93
N ILE A 52 -3.56 -4.96 -7.73
CA ILE A 52 -4.62 -3.95 -7.62
C ILE A 52 -5.50 -3.93 -8.88
N GLU A 53 -4.90 -3.88 -10.07
CA GLU A 53 -5.62 -3.90 -11.35
C GLU A 53 -6.42 -5.20 -11.53
N SER A 54 -5.82 -6.34 -11.16
CA SER A 54 -6.47 -7.66 -11.22
C SER A 54 -7.69 -7.75 -10.31
N ARG A 55 -7.76 -6.96 -9.23
CA ARG A 55 -8.91 -6.88 -8.31
C ARG A 55 -10.00 -5.92 -8.78
N GLY A 56 -9.84 -5.28 -9.93
CA GLY A 56 -10.76 -4.27 -10.45
C GLY A 56 -10.34 -2.84 -10.13
N GLY A 57 -9.09 -2.63 -9.71
CA GLY A 57 -8.53 -1.34 -9.33
C GLY A 57 -8.77 -1.00 -7.86
N LEU A 58 -7.96 -0.09 -7.33
CA LEU A 58 -8.29 0.60 -6.09
C LEU A 58 -9.45 1.52 -6.45
N HIS A 59 -10.65 1.22 -5.95
CA HIS A 59 -11.71 2.22 -5.94
C HIS A 59 -11.12 3.45 -5.25
N ARG A 60 -10.85 4.51 -6.04
CA ARG A 60 -10.60 5.84 -5.52
C ARG A 60 -11.84 6.22 -4.72
N ASN A 61 -11.89 5.88 -3.44
CA ASN A 61 -12.44 6.82 -2.50
C ASN A 61 -11.43 7.96 -2.51
N GLU A 62 -11.78 8.97 -3.30
CA GLU A 62 -11.23 10.31 -3.18
C GLU A 62 -10.95 10.59 -1.71
N ALA A 63 -9.76 11.10 -1.44
CA ALA A 63 -9.32 11.47 -0.11
C ALA A 63 -10.41 12.28 0.60
N ASP A 64 -11.18 11.63 1.47
CA ASP A 64 -11.92 12.33 2.48
C ASP A 64 -10.89 12.89 3.45
N TRP A 65 -10.77 14.22 3.44
CA TRP A 65 -9.90 15.03 4.31
C TRP A 65 -10.24 14.91 5.82
N THR A 66 -10.92 13.85 6.25
CA THR A 66 -11.50 13.70 7.59
C THR A 66 -10.88 12.62 8.47
N SER A 67 -9.95 11.80 7.99
CA SER A 67 -9.25 10.84 8.86
C SER A 67 -7.94 11.40 9.42
N GLY A 68 -8.00 12.61 9.97
CA GLY A 68 -7.02 13.08 10.95
C GLY A 68 -7.24 12.36 12.27
N THR A 69 -6.62 11.20 12.46
CA THR A 69 -6.71 10.47 13.74
C THR A 69 -5.81 11.14 14.78
N ARG A 70 -6.27 12.21 15.44
CA ARG A 70 -5.95 12.55 16.84
C ARG A 70 -6.99 13.49 17.45
N PRO A 71 -7.82 13.02 18.41
CA PRO A 71 -8.18 13.81 19.56
C PRO A 71 -7.24 13.39 20.71
N THR A 72 -6.20 14.17 20.97
CA THR A 72 -5.62 14.17 22.32
C THR A 72 -6.55 15.00 23.20
N ILE A 73 -7.19 14.31 24.13
CA ILE A 73 -8.02 14.88 25.19
C ILE A 73 -7.09 15.61 26.16
N ASP A 74 -7.39 16.87 26.45
CA ASP A 74 -7.21 17.50 27.77
C ASP A 74 -8.54 18.21 28.10
#